data_AF-A0A534BME3-F1
#
_entry.id   AF-A0A534BME3-F1
#
_cell.length_a   1.000
_cell.length_b   1.000
_cell.length_c   1.000
_cell.angle_alpha   90.00
_cell.angle_beta   90.00
_cell.angle_gamma   90.00
#
_symmetry.space_group_name_H-M   'P 1'
#
loop_
_entity.id
_entity.type
_entity.pdbx_description
1 polymer ?
#
loop_
_entity_poly.entity_id
_entity_poly.type
_entity_poly.pdbx_seq_one_letter_code
_entity_poly.pdbx_strand_id
1 'polypeptide(L)'
;MQAASLEILEKANVPAPQARAIVQAIEIEIAGAKETLATKQDILILRHEMAEMRAELRHELKTEIATLRGDLRSEMHAMRGDLRSEMHAIASGSLRQMYGAMLGQLAVLLGVAYFFVSHVPH
;
A
#
# COMPACT_ATOMS: atom_id res chain seq x y z
N MET A 1 2.72 -23.09 -49.88
CA MET A 1 2.54 -24.38 -49.20
C MET A 1 1.86 -25.37 -50.13
N GLN A 2 0.64 -25.10 -50.59
CA GLN A 2 -0.11 -25.93 -51.55
C GLN A 2 0.71 -26.45 -52.75
N ALA A 3 1.41 -25.58 -53.48
CA ALA A 3 2.19 -26.00 -54.65
C ALA A 3 3.33 -26.99 -54.30
N ALA A 4 4.03 -26.77 -53.19
CA ALA A 4 5.08 -27.66 -52.72
C ALA A 4 4.53 -28.99 -52.19
N SER A 5 3.38 -28.96 -51.50
CA SER A 5 2.69 -30.18 -51.03
C SER A 5 2.20 -31.04 -52.18
N LEU A 6 1.69 -30.43 -53.25
CA LEU A 6 1.26 -31.15 -54.46
C LEU A 6 2.46 -31.78 -55.18
N GLU A 7 3.58 -31.08 -55.30
CA GLU A 7 4.82 -31.63 -55.90
C GLU A 7 5.37 -32.83 -55.11
N ILE A 8 5.29 -32.80 -53.77
CA ILE A 8 5.68 -33.94 -52.92
C ILE A 8 4.77 -35.15 -53.17
N LEU A 9 3.46 -34.94 -53.28
CA LEU A 9 2.49 -36.01 -53.51
C LEU A 9 2.60 -36.58 -54.92
N GLU A 10 2.91 -35.76 -55.92
CA GLU A 10 3.20 -36.20 -57.28
C GLU A 10 4.46 -37.09 -57.33
N LYS A 11 5.54 -36.69 -56.63
CA LYS A 11 6.75 -37.53 -56.48
C LYS A 11 6.50 -38.84 -55.73
N ALA A 12 5.48 -38.87 -54.88
CA ALA A 12 5.00 -40.09 -54.20
C ALA A 12 4.01 -40.90 -55.07
N ASN A 13 3.85 -40.55 -56.35
CA ASN A 13 2.97 -41.21 -57.31
C ASN A 13 1.48 -41.16 -56.94
N VAL A 14 1.05 -40.15 -56.17
CA VAL A 14 -0.36 -39.94 -55.82
C VAL A 14 -1.09 -39.27 -57.00
N PRO A 15 -2.24 -39.82 -57.46
CA PRO A 15 -3.04 -39.21 -58.51
C PRO A 15 -3.44 -37.76 -58.19
N ALA A 16 -3.35 -36.87 -59.18
CA ALA A 16 -3.61 -35.44 -58.99
C ALA A 16 -4.97 -35.11 -58.30
N PRO A 17 -6.08 -35.81 -58.56
CA PRO A 17 -7.33 -35.58 -57.82
C PRO A 17 -7.22 -35.91 -56.33
N GLN A 18 -6.53 -37.00 -55.98
CA GLN A 18 -6.32 -37.42 -54.59
C GLN A 18 -5.34 -36.48 -53.89
N ALA A 19 -4.27 -36.06 -54.56
CA ALA A 19 -3.31 -35.10 -54.00
C ALA A 19 -3.99 -33.78 -53.63
N ARG A 20 -4.88 -33.27 -54.50
CA ARG A 20 -5.69 -32.07 -54.23
C ARG A 20 -6.63 -32.26 -53.05
N ALA A 21 -7.33 -33.39 -52.97
CA ALA A 21 -8.23 -33.69 -51.86
C ALA A 21 -7.49 -33.77 -50.51
N ILE A 22 -6.31 -34.41 -50.47
CA ILE A 22 -5.47 -34.51 -49.27
C ILE A 22 -5.02 -33.12 -48.81
N VAL A 23 -4.48 -32.31 -49.72
CA VAL A 23 -4.02 -30.95 -49.38
C VAL A 23 -5.18 -30.10 -48.87
N GLN A 24 -6.36 -30.20 -49.49
CA GLN A 24 -7.54 -29.44 -49.08
C GLN A 24 -8.06 -29.87 -47.70
N ALA A 25 -8.07 -31.17 -47.39
CA ALA A 25 -8.44 -31.68 -46.07
C ALA A 25 -7.48 -31.18 -44.98
N ILE A 26 -6.17 -31.22 -45.24
CA ILE A 26 -5.14 -30.72 -44.32
C ILE A 26 -5.30 -29.20 -44.10
N GLU A 27 -5.60 -28.43 -45.15
CA GLU A 27 -5.81 -26.99 -45.01
C GLU A 27 -7.03 -26.66 -44.16
N ILE A 28 -8.12 -27.42 -44.30
CA ILE A 28 -9.30 -27.29 -43.46
C ILE A 28 -8.96 -27.60 -41.99
N GLU A 29 -8.23 -28.68 -41.73
CA GLU A 29 -7.78 -29.03 -40.36
C GLU A 29 -6.84 -27.97 -39.77
N ILE A 30 -5.86 -27.47 -40.54
CA ILE A 30 -4.93 -26.42 -40.07
C ILE A 30 -5.69 -25.12 -39.79
N ALA A 31 -6.67 -24.75 -40.63
CA ALA A 31 -7.50 -23.58 -40.41
C ALA A 31 -8.30 -23.70 -39.11
N GLY A 32 -8.95 -24.85 -38.88
CA GLY A 32 -9.67 -25.13 -37.64
C GLY A 32 -8.77 -25.17 -36.40
N ALA A 33 -7.57 -25.74 -36.51
CA ALA A 33 -6.59 -25.76 -35.41
C ALA A 33 -6.13 -24.33 -35.05
N LYS A 34 -5.98 -23.45 -36.03
CA LYS A 34 -5.54 -22.07 -35.81
C LYS A 34 -6.54 -21.25 -34.98
N GLU A 35 -7.82 -21.59 -35.00
CA GLU A 35 -8.85 -20.91 -34.19
C GLU A 35 -8.83 -21.33 -32.72
N THR A 36 -8.25 -22.49 -32.39
CA THR A 36 -8.24 -23.04 -31.03
C THR A 36 -6.88 -22.97 -30.34
N LEU A 37 -5.81 -22.88 -31.13
CA LEU A 37 -4.45 -22.86 -30.63
C LEU A 37 -4.01 -21.43 -30.29
N ALA A 38 -3.45 -21.26 -29.08
CA ALA A 38 -2.72 -20.06 -28.74
C ALA A 38 -1.50 -19.88 -29.66
N THR A 39 -1.37 -18.68 -30.21
CA THR A 39 -0.28 -18.31 -31.10
C THR A 39 0.89 -17.73 -30.31
N LYS A 40 2.04 -17.60 -31.00
CA LYS A 40 3.19 -16.87 -30.43
C LYS A 40 2.84 -15.42 -30.10
N GLN A 41 1.92 -14.81 -30.84
CA GLN A 41 1.48 -13.46 -30.59
C GLN A 41 0.68 -13.36 -29.28
N ASP A 42 -0.19 -14.32 -29.00
CA ASP A 42 -0.94 -14.37 -27.74
C ASP A 42 0.01 -14.51 -26.53
N ILE A 43 1.06 -15.32 -26.66
CA ILE A 43 2.09 -15.45 -25.63
C ILE A 43 2.86 -14.14 -25.42
N LEU A 44 3.14 -13.39 -26.48
CA LEU A 44 3.81 -12.08 -26.37
C LEU A 44 2.90 -11.05 -25.69
N ILE A 45 1.61 -11.04 -26.02
CA ILE A 45 0.61 -10.19 -25.37
C ILE A 45 0.55 -10.51 -23.88
N LEU A 46 0.37 -11.79 -23.51
CA LEU A 46 0.34 -12.21 -22.10
C LEU A 46 1.63 -11.86 -21.35
N ARG A 47 2.79 -11.99 -21.98
CA ARG A 47 4.07 -11.57 -21.37
C ARG A 47 4.12 -10.07 -21.11
N HIS A 48 3.57 -9.27 -22.02
CA HIS A 48 3.49 -7.83 -21.85
C HIS A 48 2.54 -7.46 -20.72
N GLU A 49 1.31 -8.00 -20.74
CA GLU A 49 0.31 -7.78 -19.69
C GLU A 49 0.82 -8.18 -18.30
N MET A 50 1.50 -9.33 -18.18
CA MET A 50 2.11 -9.72 -16.90
C MET A 50 3.24 -8.78 -16.48
N ALA A 51 4.01 -8.23 -17.42
CA ALA A 51 5.07 -7.29 -17.10
C ALA A 51 4.51 -5.95 -16.61
N GLU A 52 3.44 -5.48 -17.24
CA GLU A 52 2.70 -4.27 -16.84
C GLU A 52 2.06 -4.45 -15.46
N MET A 53 1.28 -5.52 -15.26
CA MET A 53 0.65 -5.81 -13.97
C MET A 53 1.66 -5.89 -12.83
N ARG A 54 2.82 -6.52 -13.07
CA ARG A 54 3.90 -6.57 -12.07
C ARG A 54 4.51 -5.20 -11.79
N ALA A 55 4.63 -4.34 -12.80
CA ALA A 55 5.14 -2.98 -12.64
C ALA A 55 4.15 -2.12 -11.84
N GLU A 56 2.85 -2.25 -12.14
CA GLU A 56 1.76 -1.57 -11.44
C GLU A 56 1.69 -1.99 -9.97
N LEU A 57 1.63 -3.29 -9.69
CA LEU A 57 1.68 -3.83 -8.31
C LEU A 57 2.91 -3.33 -7.53
N ARG A 58 4.08 -3.29 -8.18
CA ARG A 58 5.31 -2.79 -7.54
C ARG A 58 5.20 -1.29 -7.24
N HIS A 59 4.58 -0.51 -8.11
CA HIS A 59 4.37 0.91 -7.91
C HIS A 59 3.38 1.17 -6.78
N GLU A 60 2.22 0.51 -6.79
CA GLU A 60 1.20 0.59 -5.74
C GLU A 60 1.79 0.27 -4.37
N LEU A 61 2.45 -0.88 -4.22
CA LEU A 61 3.08 -1.28 -2.96
C LEU A 61 4.12 -0.27 -2.47
N LYS A 62 4.91 0.31 -3.38
CA LYS A 62 5.90 1.33 -3.00
C LYS A 62 5.22 2.60 -2.49
N THR A 63 4.13 3.01 -3.14
CA THR A 63 3.35 4.18 -2.75
C THR A 63 2.67 3.96 -1.41
N GLU A 64 2.00 2.81 -1.20
CA GLU A 64 1.37 2.46 0.07
C GLU A 64 2.37 2.43 1.23
N ILE A 65 3.54 1.82 1.03
CA ILE A 65 4.61 1.82 2.05
C ILE A 65 5.08 3.24 2.38
N ALA A 66 5.20 4.11 1.37
CA ALA A 66 5.60 5.50 1.58
C ALA A 66 4.54 6.28 2.38
N THR A 67 3.26 6.09 2.06
CA THR A 67 2.13 6.69 2.78
C THR A 67 2.10 6.21 4.23
N LEU A 68 2.12 4.90 4.47
CA LEU A 68 2.13 4.32 5.82
C LEU A 68 3.30 4.82 6.66
N ARG A 69 4.50 4.95 6.05
CA ARG A 69 5.67 5.51 6.73
C ARG A 69 5.47 6.99 7.10
N GLY A 70 4.80 7.75 6.23
CA GLY A 70 4.40 9.13 6.49
C GLY A 70 3.43 9.23 7.67
N ASP A 71 2.38 8.41 7.65
CA ASP A 71 1.35 8.37 8.69
C ASP A 71 1.93 8.00 10.05
N LEU A 72 2.72 6.92 10.13
CA LEU A 72 3.40 6.52 11.36
C LEU A 72 4.31 7.62 11.92
N ARG A 73 5.03 8.34 11.05
CA ARG A 73 5.87 9.46 11.48
C ARG A 73 5.02 10.61 12.03
N SER A 74 3.88 10.90 11.39
CA SER A 74 2.94 11.93 11.82
C SER A 74 2.36 11.58 13.21
N GLU A 75 1.87 10.35 13.39
CA GLU A 75 1.34 9.86 14.67
C GLU A 75 2.39 9.91 15.78
N MET A 76 3.64 9.51 15.50
CA MET A 76 4.73 9.64 16.47
C MET A 76 4.99 11.09 16.88
N HIS A 77 4.92 12.03 15.93
CA HIS A 77 5.08 13.46 16.22
C HIS A 77 3.92 14.01 17.05
N ALA A 78 2.68 13.62 16.73
CA ALA A 78 1.50 13.98 17.49
C ALA A 78 1.61 13.47 18.94
N MET A 79 1.87 12.17 19.13
CA MET A 79 2.02 11.56 20.47
C MET A 79 3.13 12.21 21.29
N ARG A 80 4.27 12.56 20.67
CA ARG A 80 5.34 13.31 21.36
C ARG A 80 4.88 14.71 21.77
N GLY A 81 4.08 15.37 20.93
CA GLY A 81 3.46 16.65 21.24
C GLY A 81 2.52 16.56 22.44
N ASP A 82 1.65 15.55 22.43
CA ASP A 82 0.68 15.29 23.51
C ASP A 82 1.39 15.02 24.83
N LEU A 83 2.37 14.12 24.85
CA LEU A 83 3.18 13.84 26.05
C LEU A 83 3.87 15.10 26.59
N ARG A 84 4.42 15.94 25.71
CA ARG A 84 5.05 17.20 26.14
C ARG A 84 4.03 18.16 26.75
N SER A 85 2.85 18.25 26.14
CA SER A 85 1.73 19.06 26.64
C SER A 85 1.28 18.60 28.02
N GLU A 86 1.06 17.29 28.20
CA GLU A 86 0.68 16.70 29.48
C GLU A 86 1.74 16.93 30.56
N MET A 87 3.03 16.76 30.24
CA MET A 87 4.11 17.06 31.18
C MET A 87 4.10 18.53 31.63
N HIS A 88 3.90 19.48 30.70
CA HIS A 88 3.80 20.90 31.04
C HIS A 88 2.54 21.21 31.87
N ALA A 89 1.41 20.57 31.57
CA ALA A 89 0.18 20.71 32.34
C ALA A 89 0.36 20.20 33.78
N ILE A 90 1.00 19.05 33.97
CA ILE A 90 1.28 18.50 35.30
C ILE A 90 2.23 19.40 36.08
N ALA A 91 3.35 19.82 35.45
CA ALA A 91 4.34 20.68 36.10
C ALA A 91 3.75 22.03 36.53
N SER A 92 3.00 22.68 35.64
CA SER A 92 2.33 23.96 35.93
C SER A 92 1.21 23.82 36.97
N GLY A 93 0.43 22.73 36.90
CA GLY A 93 -0.62 22.43 37.86
C GLY A 93 -0.08 22.23 39.27
N SER A 94 0.98 21.44 39.41
CA SER A 94 1.67 21.23 40.69
C SER A 94 2.24 22.53 41.27
N LEU A 95 2.91 23.34 40.43
CA LEU A 95 3.46 24.62 40.85
C LEU A 95 2.37 25.58 41.33
N ARG A 96 1.26 25.68 40.60
CA ARG A 96 0.12 26.53 40.98
C ARG A 96 -0.51 26.07 42.30
N GLN A 97 -0.68 24.77 42.51
CA GLN A 97 -1.19 24.22 43.77
C GLN A 97 -0.25 24.52 44.94
N MET A 98 1.05 24.35 44.76
CA MET A 98 2.05 24.67 45.79
C MET A 98 2.01 26.15 46.18
N TYR A 99 2.01 27.07 45.21
CA TYR A 99 1.88 28.51 45.50
C TYR A 99 0.58 28.84 46.22
N GLY A 100 -0.55 28.26 45.79
CA GLY A 100 -1.83 28.44 46.46
C GLY A 100 -1.80 27.97 47.93
N ALA A 101 -1.20 26.81 48.19
CA ALA A 101 -1.04 26.27 49.53
C ALA A 101 -0.15 27.16 50.42
N MET A 102 0.99 27.64 49.90
CA MET A 102 1.88 28.54 50.64
C MET A 102 1.21 29.87 50.98
N LEU A 103 0.50 30.49 50.04
CA LEU A 103 -0.25 31.72 50.28
C LEU A 103 -1.37 31.51 51.31
N GLY A 104 -2.10 30.39 51.22
CA GLY A 104 -3.13 30.03 52.19
C GLY A 104 -2.56 29.84 53.59
N GLN A 105 -1.45 29.11 53.73
CA GLN A 105 -0.75 28.94 55.01
C GLN A 105 -0.28 30.28 55.59
N LEU A 106 0.30 31.15 54.75
CA LEU A 106 0.72 32.48 55.17
C LEU A 106 -0.47 33.31 55.68
N ALA A 107 -1.61 33.28 54.98
CA ALA A 107 -2.82 33.98 55.40
C ALA A 107 -3.33 33.46 56.77
N VAL A 108 -3.30 32.14 56.99
CA VAL A 108 -3.66 31.54 58.29
C VAL A 108 -2.72 32.01 59.39
N LEU A 109 -1.40 31.97 59.18
CA LEU A 109 -0.41 32.41 60.15
C LEU A 109 -0.58 33.89 60.53
N LEU A 110 -0.81 34.74 59.54
CA LEU A 110 -1.07 36.17 59.77
C LEU A 110 -2.37 36.37 60.56
N GLY A 111 -3.43 35.61 60.26
CA GLY A 111 -4.68 35.63 61.01
C GLY A 111 -4.50 35.23 62.47
N VAL A 112 -3.73 34.18 62.73
CA VAL A 112 -3.38 33.76 64.10
C VAL A 112 -2.57 34.84 64.81
N ALA A 113 -1.51 35.37 64.18
CA ALA A 113 -0.70 36.45 64.77
C ALA A 113 -1.55 37.69 65.11
N TYR A 114 -2.44 38.10 64.20
CA TYR A 114 -3.37 39.20 64.43
C TYR A 114 -4.31 38.93 65.61
N PHE A 115 -4.86 37.71 65.71
CA PHE A 115 -5.71 37.32 66.84
C PHE A 115 -4.97 37.45 68.18
N PHE A 116 -3.74 36.92 68.28
CA PHE A 116 -2.94 37.03 69.50
C PHE A 116 -2.66 38.49 69.88
N VAL A 117 -2.28 39.33 68.91
CA VAL A 117 -2.01 40.76 69.15
C VAL A 117 -3.27 41.52 69.59
N SER A 118 -4.45 41.16 69.08
CA SER A 118 -5.69 41.88 69.34
C SER A 118 -6.49 41.38 70.54
N HIS A 119 -6.35 40.12 70.93
CA HIS A 119 -7.22 39.48 71.94
C HIS A 119 -6.47 38.92 73.17
N VAL A 120 -5.13 38.86 73.17
CA VAL A 120 -4.38 38.50 74.38
C VAL A 120 -3.92 39.78 75.09
N PRO A 121 -4.46 40.08 76.29
CA PRO A 121 -3.99 41.21 77.08
C PRO A 121 -2.55 40.95 77.56
N HIS A 122 -1.69 41.97 77.45
CA HIS A 122 -0.31 41.97 77.94
C HIS A 122 -0.24 41.94 79.47
#